data_AF-A0A9W7AZB4-F1
#
_entry.id   AF-A0A9W7AZB4-F1
#
_cell.length_a   1.000
_cell.length_b   1.000
_cell.length_c   1.000
_cell.angle_alpha   90.00
_cell.angle_beta   90.00
_cell.angle_gamma   90.00
#
_symmetry.space_group_name_H-M   'P 1'
#
loop_
_entity.id
_entity.type
_entity.pdbx_description
1 polymer ?
#
loop_
_entity_poly.entity_id
_entity_poly.type
_entity_poly.pdbx_seq_one_letter_code
_entity_poly.pdbx_strand_id
1 'polypeptide(L)'
;MHPHSLKTLKTNTNKPNQRRSLVTRTHSPKTSSPSLTVSSWNNAAPTPMQLGTPKTVSSPPALNTAHASTATTPGTMSSTTPVTAAAALNMRAKLLPPTLAGVSEAAARLREGKLLAFPTETVYGLGANALMESSVLEIFKVKGRPLTDPLIIHVPTAAAALECLSFPNPVDPSCPSEGRAMFDRLSEVFWPGALTIVALAKPHIPLKVSAGTGFVGLRCPSHPLALRVLEAAGVPVAAPSANRFGHVSPTRASHVLNDLGDSDIAIMNGEDKREIFAVPACEFGIESTVVKINESGRELIVLRRGAITKTQLEEAVAKKSGKMRGAKEEAVFEAIRNWTVTIVNTHDEMKRAETKELDSNSSRKRRKVDPAAAQDPPASAAAGHVAPGQLLTHYAPDGMECYLVRPSGLNLDADSLDDVNTNQRLDCVTALQTGAVVIDFAGELAKKGLDEDHPSGLVLDYKDLSPRGDPKEAAKNLFAYLRWSEQYQGRAGRVLLADIATICRTSDFVGGVADRMFRSASGKVILLTD
;
A
#
# COMPACT_ATOMS: atom_id res chain seq x y z
N MET A 1 40.01 39.02 46.00
CA MET A 1 40.40 37.60 45.75
C MET A 1 40.70 37.47 44.26
N HIS A 2 41.97 37.25 43.94
CA HIS A 2 42.61 37.29 42.61
C HIS A 2 43.37 35.95 42.46
N PRO A 3 43.94 35.58 41.29
CA PRO A 3 43.43 35.61 39.91
C PRO A 3 43.90 34.40 39.04
N HIS A 4 43.61 34.47 37.74
CA HIS A 4 44.31 33.92 36.55
C HIS A 4 45.65 33.15 36.71
N SER A 5 45.90 32.15 35.84
CA SER A 5 46.90 32.27 34.74
C SER A 5 46.97 31.05 33.80
N LEU A 6 47.27 31.39 32.55
CA LEU A 6 47.61 30.63 31.36
C LEU A 6 49.11 30.23 31.31
N LYS A 7 49.43 29.35 30.34
CA LYS A 7 50.76 29.01 29.72
C LYS A 7 51.64 28.02 30.50
N THR A 8 52.40 27.06 29.92
CA THR A 8 53.03 26.94 28.59
C THR A 8 53.55 25.51 28.36
N LEU A 9 53.69 25.11 27.09
CA LEU A 9 54.45 23.94 26.60
C LEU A 9 55.90 23.92 27.08
N LYS A 10 56.44 22.72 27.37
CA LYS A 10 57.82 22.32 27.00
C LYS A 10 57.90 20.85 26.59
N THR A 11 58.77 20.66 25.61
CA THR A 11 59.02 19.52 24.74
C THR A 11 60.01 18.51 25.31
N ASN A 12 59.78 17.23 24.96
CA ASN A 12 60.73 16.26 24.40
C ASN A 12 61.99 15.89 25.22
N THR A 13 62.14 14.60 25.58
CA THR A 13 63.14 13.67 25.02
C THR A 13 63.33 12.38 25.86
N ASN A 14 63.58 11.28 25.14
CA ASN A 14 64.36 10.09 25.50
C ASN A 14 63.80 8.96 26.42
N LYS A 15 63.32 7.91 25.71
CA LYS A 15 63.59 6.46 25.92
C LYS A 15 65.11 6.15 26.06
N PRO A 16 65.61 4.89 26.29
CA PRO A 16 64.94 3.58 26.52
C PRO A 16 65.63 2.71 27.64
N ASN A 17 65.28 1.41 27.66
CA ASN A 17 65.93 0.24 28.29
C ASN A 17 65.40 -0.10 29.71
N GLN A 18 65.05 -1.35 30.06
CA GLN A 18 65.65 -2.63 29.67
C GLN A 18 64.64 -3.78 29.59
N ARG A 19 65.06 -4.75 28.77
CA ARG A 19 64.57 -6.11 28.57
C ARG A 19 64.31 -6.88 29.88
N ARG A 20 63.26 -7.70 29.90
CA ARG A 20 63.33 -9.07 30.42
C ARG A 20 62.49 -10.01 29.54
N SER A 21 63.22 -10.81 28.77
CA SER A 21 62.76 -12.03 28.13
C SER A 21 62.65 -13.14 29.17
N LEU A 22 61.57 -13.91 29.16
CA LEU A 22 61.66 -15.35 29.37
C LEU A 22 60.46 -16.08 28.75
N VAL A 23 60.83 -17.09 27.99
CA VAL A 23 60.07 -18.03 27.18
C VAL A 23 59.37 -19.05 28.10
N THR A 24 58.18 -19.54 27.73
CA THR A 24 57.90 -20.98 27.56
C THR A 24 56.48 -21.26 27.06
N ARG A 25 56.35 -22.44 26.46
CA ARG A 25 55.42 -22.89 25.43
C ARG A 25 54.14 -23.55 25.99
N THR A 26 53.11 -23.50 25.14
CA THR A 26 52.10 -24.53 24.82
C THR A 26 51.10 -25.00 25.88
N HIS A 27 49.81 -24.75 25.61
CA HIS A 27 48.82 -25.80 25.32
C HIS A 27 47.54 -25.21 24.67
N SER A 28 47.05 -25.83 23.60
CA SER A 28 45.72 -25.59 23.01
C SER A 28 44.60 -26.13 23.91
N PRO A 29 43.36 -25.64 23.71
CA PRO A 29 42.33 -26.58 23.25
C PRO A 29 41.41 -26.01 22.14
N LYS A 30 40.82 -26.97 21.42
CA LYS A 30 39.87 -26.85 20.31
C LYS A 30 38.47 -26.39 20.78
N THR A 31 37.72 -25.73 19.90
CA THR A 31 36.28 -25.94 19.54
C THR A 31 35.86 -24.82 18.58
N SER A 32 35.86 -25.02 17.26
CA SER A 32 34.78 -25.54 16.40
C SER A 32 33.59 -24.57 16.21
N SER A 33 33.63 -23.81 15.12
CA SER A 33 32.49 -23.12 14.48
C SER A 33 32.26 -23.74 13.11
N PRO A 34 31.02 -24.07 12.67
CA PRO A 34 30.79 -24.52 11.32
C PRO A 34 30.58 -23.31 10.39
N SER A 35 31.47 -23.20 9.40
CA SER A 35 31.27 -22.39 8.19
C SER A 35 30.70 -23.31 7.11
N LEU A 36 29.58 -22.91 6.50
CA LEU A 36 29.06 -23.57 5.30
C LEU A 36 29.57 -22.81 4.08
N THR A 37 30.40 -23.49 3.32
CA THR A 37 30.99 -23.08 2.06
C THR A 37 29.98 -23.18 0.92
N VAL A 38 29.95 -22.13 0.10
CA VAL A 38 29.25 -22.04 -1.18
C VAL A 38 30.03 -22.86 -2.20
N SER A 39 29.42 -23.91 -2.76
CA SER A 39 29.96 -24.63 -3.92
C SER A 39 29.40 -24.04 -5.22
N SER A 40 30.34 -23.68 -6.09
CA SER A 40 30.18 -23.19 -7.45
C SER A 40 29.55 -24.25 -8.36
N TRP A 41 28.50 -23.88 -9.08
CA TRP A 41 27.97 -24.66 -10.20
C TRP A 41 28.47 -24.05 -11.51
N ASN A 42 29.36 -24.79 -12.15
CA ASN A 42 29.93 -24.47 -13.46
C ASN A 42 28.93 -24.77 -14.59
N ASN A 43 28.99 -23.92 -15.60
CA ASN A 43 28.33 -24.03 -16.90
C ASN A 43 28.59 -25.37 -17.59
N ALA A 44 27.53 -26.00 -18.10
CA ALA A 44 27.60 -26.93 -19.22
C ALA A 44 26.34 -26.80 -20.09
N ALA A 45 26.55 -26.51 -21.37
CA ALA A 45 25.52 -26.38 -22.40
C ALA A 45 24.90 -27.75 -22.77
N PRO A 46 23.62 -27.82 -23.18
CA PRO A 46 23.05 -29.06 -23.72
C PRO A 46 23.10 -29.12 -25.26
N THR A 47 23.60 -30.23 -25.78
CA THR A 47 23.59 -30.66 -27.19
C THR A 47 22.28 -31.44 -27.47
N PRO A 48 21.68 -31.37 -28.69
CA PRO A 48 20.29 -31.75 -28.92
C PRO A 48 20.09 -33.26 -29.16
N MET A 49 19.00 -33.83 -28.62
CA MET A 49 18.53 -35.18 -28.94
C MET A 49 17.34 -35.17 -29.90
N GLN A 50 17.39 -36.12 -30.84
CA GLN A 50 16.55 -36.30 -32.02
C GLN A 50 15.09 -36.69 -31.74
N LEU A 51 14.24 -36.29 -32.69
CA LEU A 51 12.85 -36.70 -32.89
C LEU A 51 12.69 -38.22 -33.09
N GLY A 52 11.65 -38.78 -32.47
CA GLY A 52 10.99 -40.02 -32.87
C GLY A 52 9.47 -39.82 -32.88
N THR A 53 8.81 -40.17 -33.99
CA THR A 53 7.36 -40.02 -34.26
C THR A 53 6.62 -41.37 -34.04
N PRO A 54 5.29 -41.52 -34.21
CA PRO A 54 4.39 -41.92 -33.12
C PRO A 54 3.78 -43.33 -33.32
N LYS A 55 3.20 -43.89 -32.26
CA LYS A 55 2.27 -45.03 -32.37
C LYS A 55 0.96 -44.73 -31.63
N THR A 56 -0.13 -44.97 -32.35
CA THR A 56 -1.53 -44.73 -31.98
C THR A 56 -2.27 -46.02 -31.58
N VAL A 57 -3.37 -45.81 -30.85
CA VAL A 57 -4.60 -46.64 -30.70
C VAL A 57 -4.62 -47.67 -29.56
N SER A 58 -5.46 -47.43 -28.52
CA SER A 58 -6.78 -48.08 -28.36
C SER A 58 -7.44 -47.76 -26.98
N SER A 59 -8.75 -47.54 -26.99
CA SER A 59 -9.71 -47.62 -25.85
C SER A 59 -10.83 -48.60 -26.26
N PRO A 60 -11.89 -48.94 -25.48
CA PRO A 60 -12.16 -48.96 -24.02
C PRO A 60 -12.69 -50.38 -23.58
N PRO A 61 -13.47 -50.61 -22.47
CA PRO A 61 -14.89 -50.21 -22.33
C PRO A 61 -15.36 -49.82 -20.90
N ALA A 62 -16.65 -49.45 -20.80
CA ALA A 62 -17.37 -48.88 -19.65
C ALA A 62 -18.30 -49.89 -18.93
N LEU A 63 -18.96 -49.39 -17.87
CA LEU A 63 -20.08 -49.90 -17.03
C LEU A 63 -19.73 -50.74 -15.78
N ASN A 64 -20.12 -50.28 -14.58
CA ASN A 64 -21.48 -50.53 -14.05
C ASN A 64 -21.81 -49.76 -12.75
N THR A 65 -23.11 -49.56 -12.53
CA THR A 65 -23.83 -48.90 -11.43
C THR A 65 -23.93 -49.72 -10.13
N ALA A 66 -24.00 -49.08 -8.95
CA ALA A 66 -24.74 -49.58 -7.77
C ALA A 66 -24.99 -48.49 -6.70
N HIS A 67 -26.09 -48.66 -5.98
CA HIS A 67 -26.81 -47.74 -5.08
C HIS A 67 -26.32 -47.68 -3.61
N ALA A 68 -26.70 -46.56 -2.96
CA ALA A 68 -27.15 -46.38 -1.56
C ALA A 68 -26.18 -46.57 -0.37
N SER A 69 -25.94 -45.49 0.41
CA SER A 69 -26.74 -45.17 1.61
C SER A 69 -26.12 -44.05 2.47
N THR A 70 -27.01 -43.32 3.12
CA THR A 70 -26.89 -42.18 4.03
C THR A 70 -25.98 -42.34 5.25
N ALA A 71 -25.23 -41.29 5.59
CA ALA A 71 -24.94 -40.91 6.98
C ALA A 71 -24.62 -39.42 7.09
N THR A 72 -25.38 -38.74 7.95
CA THR A 72 -25.39 -37.30 8.21
C THR A 72 -24.37 -36.94 9.29
N THR A 73 -23.54 -35.92 9.10
CA THR A 73 -22.93 -35.12 10.19
C THR A 73 -22.62 -33.71 9.66
N PRO A 74 -22.95 -32.62 10.39
CA PRO A 74 -22.80 -31.26 9.87
C PRO A 74 -21.39 -30.73 10.15
N GLY A 75 -20.63 -30.47 9.09
CA GLY A 75 -19.32 -29.82 9.14
C GLY A 75 -19.31 -28.52 8.34
N THR A 76 -19.19 -27.41 9.05
CA THR A 76 -18.53 -26.15 8.64
C THR A 76 -18.47 -25.86 7.13
N MET A 77 -19.54 -25.23 6.61
CA MET A 77 -19.54 -24.63 5.29
C MET A 77 -18.66 -23.38 5.28
N SER A 78 -17.50 -23.49 4.63
CA SER A 78 -16.73 -22.36 4.12
C SER A 78 -17.58 -21.65 3.05
N SER A 79 -18.14 -20.49 3.39
CA SER A 79 -18.89 -19.65 2.46
C SER A 79 -17.94 -18.91 1.52
N THR A 80 -17.50 -19.60 0.48
CA THR A 80 -17.13 -18.96 -0.78
C THR A 80 -18.42 -18.76 -1.55
N THR A 81 -18.85 -17.51 -1.74
CA THR A 81 -19.93 -17.20 -2.65
C THR A 81 -19.55 -17.69 -4.05
N PRO A 82 -20.30 -18.61 -4.66
CA PRO A 82 -20.07 -18.94 -6.05
C PRO A 82 -20.53 -17.75 -6.88
N VAL A 83 -19.65 -17.26 -7.75
CA VAL A 83 -20.05 -16.44 -8.90
C VAL A 83 -21.18 -17.21 -9.59
N THR A 84 -22.36 -16.59 -9.71
CA THR A 84 -23.49 -17.23 -10.40
C THR A 84 -23.04 -17.65 -11.79
N ALA A 85 -23.36 -18.90 -12.19
CA ALA A 85 -22.91 -19.48 -13.46
C ALA A 85 -23.27 -18.63 -14.70
N ALA A 86 -24.24 -17.73 -14.59
CA ALA A 86 -24.61 -16.77 -15.63
C ALA A 86 -23.62 -15.59 -15.79
N ALA A 87 -22.91 -15.17 -14.73
CA ALA A 87 -21.92 -14.09 -14.79
C ALA A 87 -20.56 -14.57 -15.34
N ALA A 88 -20.23 -15.85 -15.16
CA ALA A 88 -18.98 -16.44 -15.65
C ALA A 88 -18.89 -16.51 -17.20
N LEU A 89 -20.02 -16.42 -17.92
CA LEU A 89 -20.06 -16.61 -19.38
C LEU A 89 -19.66 -15.36 -20.19
N ASN A 90 -19.56 -14.17 -19.57
CA ASN A 90 -19.29 -12.88 -20.25
C ASN A 90 -18.01 -12.17 -19.80
N MET A 91 -17.22 -12.77 -18.90
CA MET A 91 -15.99 -12.11 -18.43
C MET A 91 -14.89 -12.13 -19.50
N ARG A 92 -14.28 -10.96 -19.72
CA ARG A 92 -13.10 -10.81 -20.59
C ARG A 92 -11.79 -10.99 -19.83
N ALA A 93 -11.82 -10.90 -18.51
CA ALA A 93 -10.63 -11.05 -17.70
C ALA A 93 -10.12 -12.50 -17.69
N LYS A 94 -8.80 -12.67 -17.79
CA LYS A 94 -8.12 -13.97 -17.76
C LYS A 94 -7.41 -14.18 -16.43
N LEU A 95 -7.75 -15.24 -15.69
CA LEU A 95 -6.95 -15.68 -14.55
C LEU A 95 -5.67 -16.37 -15.03
N LEU A 96 -4.52 -15.94 -14.51
CA LEU A 96 -3.22 -16.56 -14.73
C LEU A 96 -2.78 -17.33 -13.48
N PRO A 97 -2.31 -18.58 -13.62
CA PRO A 97 -1.80 -19.34 -12.49
C PRO A 97 -0.46 -18.74 -12.00
N PRO A 98 -0.12 -18.87 -10.70
CA PRO A 98 1.14 -18.38 -10.14
C PRO A 98 2.30 -19.34 -10.46
N THR A 99 2.49 -19.67 -11.74
CA THR A 99 3.56 -20.54 -12.25
C THR A 99 4.56 -19.73 -13.08
N LEU A 100 5.71 -20.32 -13.42
CA LEU A 100 6.67 -19.66 -14.32
C LEU A 100 6.06 -19.30 -15.69
N ALA A 101 5.18 -20.15 -16.22
CA ALA A 101 4.45 -19.87 -17.45
C ALA A 101 3.49 -18.68 -17.29
N GLY A 102 2.74 -18.63 -16.18
CA GLY A 102 1.86 -17.50 -15.87
C GLY A 102 2.62 -16.19 -15.68
N VAL A 103 3.77 -16.23 -15.00
CA VAL A 103 4.68 -15.06 -14.84
C VAL A 103 5.22 -14.61 -16.21
N SER A 104 5.62 -15.54 -17.07
CA SER A 104 6.12 -15.23 -18.42
C SER A 104 5.04 -14.56 -19.27
N GLU A 105 3.82 -15.08 -19.24
CA GLU A 105 2.67 -14.49 -19.93
C GLU A 105 2.34 -13.09 -19.39
N ALA A 106 2.28 -12.95 -18.06
CA ALA A 106 2.04 -11.68 -17.38
C ALA A 106 3.08 -10.62 -17.77
N ALA A 107 4.36 -10.99 -17.78
CA ALA A 107 5.46 -10.13 -18.20
C ALA A 107 5.36 -9.72 -19.68
N ALA A 108 4.98 -10.64 -20.57
CA ALA A 108 4.77 -10.34 -21.99
C ALA A 108 3.61 -9.34 -22.18
N ARG A 109 2.49 -9.56 -21.49
CA ARG A 109 1.35 -8.61 -21.51
C ARG A 109 1.75 -7.21 -21.09
N LEU A 110 2.51 -7.07 -20.00
CA LEU A 110 2.99 -5.77 -19.55
C LEU A 110 3.87 -5.10 -20.63
N ARG A 111 4.83 -5.82 -21.23
CA ARG A 111 5.65 -5.28 -22.33
C ARG A 111 4.85 -4.86 -23.55
N GLU A 112 3.79 -5.60 -23.87
CA GLU A 112 2.84 -5.29 -24.95
C GLU A 112 1.89 -4.10 -24.62
N GLY A 113 1.99 -3.52 -23.42
CA GLY A 113 1.12 -2.42 -22.99
C GLY A 113 -0.27 -2.86 -22.53
N LYS A 114 -0.49 -4.16 -22.32
CA LYS A 114 -1.74 -4.70 -21.80
C LYS A 114 -1.78 -4.65 -20.27
N LEU A 115 -2.99 -4.66 -19.72
CA LEU A 115 -3.21 -4.59 -18.29
C LEU A 115 -3.03 -5.96 -17.60
N LEU A 116 -2.47 -5.91 -16.40
CA LEU A 116 -2.27 -7.05 -15.52
C LEU A 116 -2.59 -6.65 -14.07
N ALA A 117 -3.56 -7.30 -13.45
CA ALA A 117 -3.71 -7.25 -12.00
C ALA A 117 -2.81 -8.28 -11.32
N PHE A 118 -2.10 -7.89 -10.27
CA PHE A 118 -1.22 -8.78 -9.52
C PHE A 118 -1.25 -8.48 -8.01
N PRO A 119 -1.05 -9.51 -7.15
CA PRO A 119 -1.03 -9.33 -5.71
C PRO A 119 0.23 -8.59 -5.27
N THR A 120 0.12 -7.78 -4.21
CA THR A 120 1.26 -7.28 -3.43
C THR A 120 1.08 -7.69 -1.97
N GLU A 121 2.00 -7.31 -1.09
CA GLU A 121 1.84 -7.46 0.36
C GLU A 121 0.81 -6.47 0.93
N THR A 122 0.38 -5.47 0.15
CA THR A 122 -0.63 -4.47 0.57
C THR A 122 -2.02 -4.78 0.02
N VAL A 123 -2.24 -4.53 -1.27
CA VAL A 123 -3.48 -4.78 -2.02
C VAL A 123 -3.13 -5.26 -3.43
N TYR A 124 -4.09 -5.83 -4.17
CA TYR A 124 -3.90 -6.10 -5.59
C TYR A 124 -3.75 -4.79 -6.38
N GLY A 125 -2.77 -4.72 -7.28
CA GLY A 125 -2.52 -3.59 -8.15
C GLY A 125 -2.87 -3.89 -9.61
N LEU A 126 -3.46 -2.95 -10.34
CA LEU A 126 -3.72 -3.03 -11.79
C LEU A 126 -2.58 -2.37 -12.55
N GLY A 127 -1.61 -3.17 -12.98
CA GLY A 127 -0.40 -2.75 -13.65
C GLY A 127 -0.54 -2.52 -15.15
N ALA A 128 0.19 -1.52 -15.63
CA ALA A 128 0.54 -1.32 -17.03
C ALA A 128 1.98 -0.81 -17.15
N ASN A 129 2.60 -0.95 -18.32
CA ASN A 129 3.93 -0.39 -18.58
C ASN A 129 3.92 1.14 -18.38
N ALA A 130 4.68 1.62 -17.40
CA ALA A 130 4.73 3.04 -17.05
C ALA A 130 5.40 3.91 -18.12
N LEU A 131 6.17 3.31 -19.03
CA LEU A 131 6.85 4.03 -20.12
C LEU A 131 5.92 4.27 -21.32
N MET A 132 4.75 3.62 -21.35
CA MET A 132 3.79 3.72 -22.45
C MET A 132 2.57 4.53 -21.99
N GLU A 133 2.46 5.77 -22.48
CA GLU A 133 1.34 6.64 -22.11
C GLU A 133 -0.03 6.03 -22.44
N SER A 134 -0.17 5.34 -23.58
CA SER A 134 -1.40 4.66 -23.97
C SER A 134 -1.83 3.60 -22.94
N SER A 135 -0.89 2.80 -22.46
CA SER A 135 -1.12 1.75 -21.46
C SER A 135 -1.50 2.36 -20.09
N VAL A 136 -0.88 3.47 -19.73
CA VAL A 136 -1.23 4.25 -18.53
C VAL A 136 -2.65 4.81 -18.63
N LEU A 137 -3.04 5.35 -19.80
CA LEU A 137 -4.39 5.85 -20.03
C LEU A 137 -5.46 4.73 -19.95
N GLU A 138 -5.12 3.51 -20.36
CA GLU A 138 -6.04 2.37 -20.24
C GLU A 138 -6.34 2.02 -18.78
N ILE A 139 -5.39 2.20 -17.84
CA ILE A 139 -5.65 2.07 -16.39
C ILE A 139 -6.76 3.04 -15.96
N PHE A 140 -6.64 4.32 -16.35
CA PHE A 140 -7.62 5.33 -15.97
C PHE A 140 -9.00 5.01 -16.53
N LYS A 141 -9.06 4.61 -17.81
CA LYS A 141 -10.28 4.23 -18.50
C LYS A 141 -10.97 3.02 -17.87
N VAL A 142 -10.25 1.91 -17.68
CA VAL A 142 -10.80 0.66 -17.11
C VAL A 142 -11.29 0.86 -15.68
N LYS A 143 -10.60 1.70 -14.88
CA LYS A 143 -11.01 1.98 -13.51
C LYS A 143 -12.08 3.07 -13.39
N GLY A 144 -12.33 3.86 -14.43
CA GLY A 144 -13.09 5.12 -14.31
C GLY A 144 -12.41 6.14 -13.38
N ARG A 145 -11.06 6.13 -13.34
CA ARG A 145 -10.25 7.00 -12.45
C ARG A 145 -10.00 8.36 -13.13
N PRO A 146 -10.09 9.49 -12.42
CA PRO A 146 -9.76 10.80 -12.98
C PRO A 146 -8.25 10.94 -13.23
N LEU A 147 -7.89 11.64 -14.30
CA LEU A 147 -6.49 11.90 -14.69
C LEU A 147 -5.72 12.81 -13.70
N THR A 148 -6.43 13.41 -12.75
CA THR A 148 -5.86 14.26 -11.68
C THR A 148 -5.34 13.45 -10.48
N ASP A 149 -5.54 12.13 -10.47
CA ASP A 149 -5.12 11.24 -9.39
C ASP A 149 -3.94 10.35 -9.84
N PRO A 150 -2.70 10.63 -9.40
CA PRO A 150 -1.48 10.03 -9.94
C PRO A 150 -1.41 8.52 -9.69
N LEU A 151 -0.46 7.84 -10.33
CA LEU A 151 -0.20 6.40 -10.18
C LEU A 151 1.15 6.15 -9.50
N ILE A 152 1.25 5.02 -8.81
CA ILE A 152 2.51 4.54 -8.22
C ILE A 152 3.17 3.57 -9.19
N ILE A 153 4.45 3.80 -9.50
CA ILE A 153 5.28 2.89 -10.28
C ILE A 153 5.87 1.83 -9.35
N HIS A 154 5.70 0.56 -9.71
CA HIS A 154 6.31 -0.58 -9.08
C HIS A 154 7.54 -1.02 -9.87
N VAL A 155 8.62 -1.33 -9.15
CA VAL A 155 9.94 -1.71 -9.68
C VAL A 155 10.52 -2.85 -8.84
N PRO A 156 11.39 -3.71 -9.40
CA PRO A 156 11.92 -4.86 -8.65
C PRO A 156 13.04 -4.49 -7.67
N THR A 157 13.69 -3.33 -7.82
CA THR A 157 14.84 -2.93 -6.98
C THR A 157 14.92 -1.41 -6.84
N ALA A 158 15.63 -0.94 -5.81
CA ALA A 158 15.96 0.49 -5.65
C ALA A 158 16.80 1.03 -6.82
N ALA A 159 17.68 0.21 -7.41
CA ALA A 159 18.44 0.60 -8.60
C ALA A 159 17.51 0.86 -9.80
N ALA A 160 16.52 -0.01 -10.04
CA ALA A 160 15.51 0.22 -11.09
C ALA A 160 14.65 1.46 -10.81
N ALA A 161 14.41 1.79 -9.54
CA ALA A 161 13.72 3.02 -9.18
C ALA A 161 14.51 4.29 -9.56
N LEU A 162 15.83 4.28 -9.38
CA LEU A 162 16.73 5.36 -9.77
C LEU A 162 16.78 5.58 -11.29
N GLU A 163 16.36 4.59 -12.08
CA GLU A 163 16.16 4.81 -13.52
C GLU A 163 14.98 5.73 -13.81
N CYS A 164 13.96 5.77 -12.96
CA CYS A 164 12.77 6.60 -13.13
C CYS A 164 12.86 7.96 -12.41
N LEU A 165 13.75 8.10 -11.43
CA LEU A 165 13.82 9.26 -10.53
C LEU A 165 15.00 10.18 -10.82
N SER A 166 14.80 11.47 -10.57
CA SER A 166 15.81 12.52 -10.68
C SER A 166 16.06 13.17 -9.32
N PHE A 167 17.33 13.31 -8.96
CA PHE A 167 17.77 13.94 -7.71
C PHE A 167 18.85 14.99 -8.02
N PRO A 168 18.50 16.13 -8.66
CA PRO A 168 19.48 17.12 -9.06
C PRO A 168 20.22 17.70 -7.84
N ASN A 169 21.53 17.90 -7.97
CA ASN A 169 22.34 18.65 -7.01
C ASN A 169 22.87 19.91 -7.71
N PRO A 170 22.31 21.10 -7.42
CA PRO A 170 22.71 22.34 -8.09
C PRO A 170 24.10 22.83 -7.65
N VAL A 171 24.63 22.34 -6.52
CA VAL A 171 25.92 22.76 -5.97
C VAL A 171 27.05 21.94 -6.57
N ASP A 172 26.91 20.61 -6.58
CA ASP A 172 27.89 19.69 -7.16
C ASP A 172 27.17 18.49 -7.79
N PRO A 173 26.99 18.47 -9.12
CA PRO A 173 26.38 17.34 -9.83
C PRO A 173 27.12 16.00 -9.66
N SER A 174 28.39 16.02 -9.22
CA SER A 174 29.18 14.81 -8.94
C SER A 174 28.94 14.22 -7.55
N CYS A 175 28.18 14.92 -6.69
CA CYS A 175 27.87 14.50 -5.32
C CYS A 175 26.37 14.18 -5.17
N PRO A 176 25.98 13.10 -4.47
CA PRO A 176 24.57 12.84 -4.16
C PRO A 176 23.91 14.04 -3.47
N SER A 177 22.71 14.43 -3.92
CA SER A 177 21.92 15.44 -3.22
C SER A 177 21.37 14.87 -1.90
N GLU A 178 20.96 15.74 -0.97
CA GLU A 178 20.32 15.32 0.28
C GLU A 178 19.07 14.47 0.02
N GLY A 179 18.28 14.82 -1.01
CA GLY A 179 17.14 14.03 -1.43
C GLY A 179 17.52 12.64 -1.94
N ARG A 180 18.69 12.50 -2.60
CA ARG A 180 19.20 11.19 -3.00
C ARG A 180 19.60 10.35 -1.80
N ALA A 181 20.29 10.94 -0.82
CA ALA A 181 20.66 10.24 0.42
C ALA A 181 19.41 9.79 1.20
N MET A 182 18.37 10.62 1.26
CA MET A 182 17.08 10.29 1.89
C MET A 182 16.43 9.09 1.20
N PHE A 183 16.39 9.10 -0.13
CA PHE A 183 15.88 7.99 -0.91
C PHE A 183 16.66 6.69 -0.66
N ASP A 184 17.99 6.74 -0.71
CA ASP A 184 18.84 5.56 -0.49
C ASP A 184 18.61 5.00 0.93
N ARG A 185 18.47 5.87 1.93
CA ARG A 185 18.20 5.45 3.31
C ARG A 185 16.83 4.80 3.48
N LEU A 186 15.78 5.42 2.96
CA LEU A 186 14.42 4.89 3.07
C LEU A 186 14.28 3.57 2.31
N SER A 187 14.88 3.47 1.12
CA SER A 187 14.84 2.23 0.34
C SER A 187 15.69 1.12 0.96
N GLU A 188 16.85 1.42 1.56
CA GLU A 188 17.65 0.42 2.31
C GLU A 188 16.86 -0.21 3.46
N VAL A 189 16.07 0.58 4.17
CA VAL A 189 15.37 0.14 5.38
C VAL A 189 14.02 -0.53 5.07
N PHE A 190 13.27 0.01 4.11
CA PHE A 190 11.87 -0.36 3.90
C PHE A 190 11.59 -1.10 2.59
N TRP A 191 12.57 -1.23 1.68
CA TRP A 191 12.39 -1.96 0.42
C TRP A 191 13.18 -3.27 0.36
N PRO A 192 12.59 -4.34 -0.20
CA PRO A 192 11.20 -4.46 -0.65
C PRO A 192 10.18 -4.34 0.50
N GLY A 193 9.05 -3.65 0.28
CA GLY A 193 8.03 -3.47 1.30
C GLY A 193 6.99 -2.37 1.06
N ALA A 194 6.22 -2.07 2.10
CA ALA A 194 5.01 -1.26 2.06
C ALA A 194 5.24 0.28 2.15
N LEU A 195 6.41 0.76 1.71
CA LEU A 195 6.70 2.19 1.58
C LEU A 195 6.69 2.62 0.12
N THR A 196 6.03 3.72 -0.18
CA THR A 196 6.10 4.42 -1.46
C THR A 196 6.84 5.74 -1.28
N ILE A 197 7.86 5.99 -2.10
CA ILE A 197 8.67 7.21 -2.04
C ILE A 197 8.37 8.05 -3.27
N VAL A 198 7.91 9.28 -3.06
CA VAL A 198 7.60 10.28 -4.09
C VAL A 198 8.78 11.25 -4.23
N ALA A 199 9.27 11.37 -5.46
CA ALA A 199 10.34 12.29 -5.83
C ALA A 199 10.17 12.75 -7.29
N LEU A 200 11.04 13.64 -7.77
CA LEU A 200 11.00 14.15 -9.14
C LEU A 200 11.21 13.01 -10.15
N ALA A 201 10.36 12.93 -11.17
CA ALA A 201 10.47 11.98 -12.25
C ALA A 201 11.58 12.40 -13.26
N LYS A 202 12.21 11.43 -13.91
CA LYS A 202 13.00 11.70 -15.12
C LYS A 202 12.08 12.02 -16.31
N PRO A 203 12.57 12.78 -17.32
CA PRO A 203 11.73 13.25 -18.45
C PRO A 203 11.08 12.15 -19.30
N HIS A 204 11.61 10.92 -19.31
CA HIS A 204 11.05 9.82 -20.08
C HIS A 204 9.83 9.17 -19.40
N ILE A 205 9.51 9.52 -18.15
CA ILE A 205 8.30 9.07 -17.48
C ILE A 205 7.13 9.95 -17.95
N PRO A 206 6.08 9.38 -18.58
CA PRO A 206 4.93 10.15 -19.05
C PRO A 206 4.28 10.95 -17.93
N LEU A 207 3.94 12.22 -18.19
CA LEU A 207 3.28 13.11 -17.23
C LEU A 207 1.92 12.60 -16.75
N LYS A 208 1.26 11.72 -17.53
CA LYS A 208 0.01 11.07 -17.12
C LYS A 208 0.17 10.18 -15.89
N VAL A 209 1.36 9.66 -15.63
CA VAL A 209 1.64 8.90 -14.40
C VAL A 209 1.60 9.81 -13.17
N SER A 210 2.13 11.03 -13.29
CA SER A 210 2.26 12.00 -12.19
C SER A 210 1.12 13.00 -12.09
N ALA A 211 0.01 12.78 -12.81
CA ALA A 211 -1.08 13.75 -12.94
C ALA A 211 -0.60 15.17 -13.35
N GLY A 212 0.49 15.25 -14.11
CA GLY A 212 1.10 16.51 -14.56
C GLY A 212 1.99 17.21 -13.53
N THR A 213 2.15 16.68 -12.32
CA THR A 213 2.94 17.33 -11.24
C THR A 213 4.45 17.21 -11.43
N GLY A 214 4.91 16.23 -12.23
CA GLY A 214 6.33 15.89 -12.37
C GLY A 214 6.92 15.10 -11.19
N PHE A 215 6.16 14.91 -10.11
CA PHE A 215 6.53 14.03 -8.99
C PHE A 215 5.86 12.67 -9.16
N VAL A 216 6.64 11.60 -8.98
CA VAL A 216 6.15 10.23 -9.15
C VAL A 216 6.47 9.38 -7.92
N GLY A 217 5.49 8.62 -7.47
CA GLY A 217 5.66 7.65 -6.39
C GLY A 217 6.22 6.34 -6.92
N LEU A 218 7.32 5.87 -6.33
CA LEU A 218 7.89 4.56 -6.61
C LEU A 218 7.79 3.63 -5.42
N ARG A 219 7.71 2.33 -5.70
CA ARG A 219 7.71 1.27 -4.69
C ARG A 219 8.35 -0.01 -5.20
N CYS A 220 9.13 -0.65 -4.34
CA CYS A 220 9.55 -2.04 -4.52
C CYS A 220 8.68 -2.95 -3.63
N PRO A 221 7.68 -3.68 -4.16
CA PRO A 221 6.79 -4.51 -3.35
C PRO A 221 7.53 -5.74 -2.81
N SER A 222 7.23 -6.21 -1.60
CA SER A 222 7.86 -7.41 -1.01
C SER A 222 7.18 -8.73 -1.39
N HIS A 223 6.10 -8.70 -2.17
CA HIS A 223 5.40 -9.92 -2.58
C HIS A 223 6.22 -10.72 -3.62
N PRO A 224 6.56 -12.00 -3.37
CA PRO A 224 7.39 -12.80 -4.28
C PRO A 224 6.84 -12.85 -5.70
N LEU A 225 5.54 -13.10 -5.88
CA LEU A 225 4.93 -13.12 -7.21
C LEU A 225 5.00 -11.76 -7.93
N ALA A 226 4.83 -10.65 -7.21
CA ALA A 226 4.95 -9.31 -7.79
C ALA A 226 6.37 -9.07 -8.27
N LEU A 227 7.37 -9.35 -7.42
CA LEU A 227 8.78 -9.20 -7.77
C LEU A 227 9.14 -10.04 -8.99
N ARG A 228 8.70 -11.29 -9.07
CA ARG A 228 8.94 -12.15 -10.24
C ARG A 228 8.33 -11.59 -11.52
N VAL A 229 7.10 -11.08 -11.45
CA VAL A 229 6.46 -10.42 -12.61
C VAL A 229 7.24 -9.17 -13.02
N LEU A 230 7.65 -8.32 -12.06
CA LEU A 230 8.40 -7.08 -12.33
C LEU A 230 9.78 -7.37 -12.93
N GLU A 231 10.51 -8.34 -12.37
CA GLU A 231 11.79 -8.84 -12.89
C GLU A 231 11.63 -9.36 -14.32
N ALA A 232 10.65 -10.23 -14.55
CA ALA A 232 10.41 -10.84 -15.86
C ALA A 232 9.90 -9.83 -16.90
N ALA A 233 9.15 -8.82 -16.48
CA ALA A 233 8.63 -7.77 -17.35
C ALA A 233 9.75 -6.88 -17.89
N GLY A 234 10.73 -6.53 -17.03
CA GLY A 234 11.87 -5.69 -17.40
C GLY A 234 11.50 -4.22 -17.68
N VAL A 235 10.33 -3.78 -17.23
CA VAL A 235 9.82 -2.40 -17.38
C VAL A 235 9.24 -1.92 -16.06
N PRO A 236 9.30 -0.61 -15.75
CA PRO A 236 8.57 -0.05 -14.61
C PRO A 236 7.05 -0.18 -14.84
N VAL A 237 6.30 -0.55 -13.80
CA VAL A 237 4.87 -0.85 -13.92
C VAL A 237 4.05 0.14 -13.09
N ALA A 238 3.29 1.02 -13.74
CA ALA A 238 2.34 1.89 -13.04
C ALA A 238 1.16 1.03 -12.58
N ALA A 239 0.90 0.96 -11.27
CA ALA A 239 -0.12 0.09 -10.69
C ALA A 239 -0.83 0.74 -9.49
N PRO A 240 -1.99 1.41 -9.67
CA PRO A 240 -2.91 1.70 -8.58
C PRO A 240 -3.61 0.41 -8.11
N SER A 241 -4.40 0.48 -7.05
CA SER A 241 -5.24 -0.64 -6.60
C SER A 241 -6.16 -1.16 -7.72
N ALA A 242 -6.44 -2.46 -7.79
CA ALA A 242 -7.13 -3.10 -8.91
C ALA A 242 -8.67 -3.14 -8.81
N ASN A 243 -9.27 -2.03 -8.37
CA ASN A 243 -10.72 -1.83 -8.20
C ASN A 243 -11.28 -0.76 -9.14
N ARG A 244 -12.60 -0.69 -9.28
CA ARG A 244 -13.26 0.52 -9.82
C ARG A 244 -12.92 1.72 -8.92
N PHE A 245 -12.79 2.91 -9.51
CA PHE A 245 -12.46 4.11 -8.76
C PHE A 245 -13.52 4.41 -7.69
N GLY A 246 -13.09 4.73 -6.47
CA GLY A 246 -13.97 4.97 -5.32
C GLY A 246 -14.34 3.71 -4.51
N HIS A 247 -14.37 2.54 -5.15
CA HIS A 247 -14.73 1.27 -4.51
C HIS A 247 -13.67 0.78 -3.50
N VAL A 248 -14.01 -0.20 -2.66
CA VAL A 248 -13.08 -0.82 -1.68
C VAL A 248 -11.89 -1.46 -2.39
N SER A 249 -10.66 -1.27 -1.89
CA SER A 249 -9.47 -1.86 -2.52
C SER A 249 -9.50 -3.40 -2.50
N PRO A 250 -8.98 -4.08 -3.54
CA PRO A 250 -9.05 -5.53 -3.63
C PRO A 250 -7.88 -6.20 -2.89
N THR A 251 -8.18 -7.15 -2.01
CA THR A 251 -7.19 -7.98 -1.31
C THR A 251 -7.13 -9.42 -1.84
N ARG A 252 -8.02 -9.77 -2.78
CA ARG A 252 -8.18 -11.10 -3.37
C ARG A 252 -8.38 -11.01 -4.88
N ALA A 253 -8.08 -12.08 -5.61
CA ALA A 253 -8.29 -12.11 -7.07
C ALA A 253 -9.78 -12.00 -7.42
N SER A 254 -10.66 -12.58 -6.59
CA SER A 254 -12.12 -12.46 -6.74
C SER A 254 -12.61 -11.01 -6.62
N HIS A 255 -12.01 -10.18 -5.75
CA HIS A 255 -12.38 -8.76 -5.66
C HIS A 255 -12.04 -8.02 -6.96
N VAL A 256 -10.92 -8.36 -7.59
CA VAL A 256 -10.52 -7.79 -8.89
C VAL A 256 -11.50 -8.23 -9.99
N LEU A 257 -11.88 -9.51 -10.02
CA LEU A 257 -12.85 -10.03 -10.97
C LEU A 257 -14.22 -9.35 -10.83
N ASN A 258 -14.70 -9.15 -9.61
CA ASN A 258 -15.98 -8.46 -9.36
C ASN A 258 -15.98 -7.01 -9.88
N ASP A 259 -14.81 -6.37 -9.87
CA ASP A 259 -14.70 -4.97 -10.28
C ASP A 259 -14.43 -4.79 -11.77
N LEU A 260 -13.50 -5.60 -12.30
CA LEU A 260 -12.85 -5.38 -13.59
C LEU A 260 -12.94 -6.60 -14.52
N GLY A 261 -13.72 -7.63 -14.15
CA GLY A 261 -13.88 -8.89 -14.90
C GLY A 261 -14.40 -8.70 -16.32
N ASP A 262 -15.15 -7.63 -16.57
CA ASP A 262 -15.68 -7.27 -17.89
C ASP A 262 -14.65 -6.59 -18.80
N SER A 263 -13.43 -6.33 -18.32
CA SER A 263 -12.35 -5.70 -19.10
C SER A 263 -11.32 -6.72 -19.59
N ASP A 264 -10.60 -6.41 -20.68
CA ASP A 264 -9.47 -7.23 -21.16
C ASP A 264 -8.24 -7.03 -20.25
N ILE A 265 -8.28 -7.69 -19.10
CA ILE A 265 -7.19 -7.71 -18.13
C ILE A 265 -6.75 -9.16 -17.87
N ALA A 266 -5.48 -9.37 -17.55
CA ALA A 266 -5.06 -10.60 -16.91
C ALA A 266 -4.99 -10.39 -15.40
N ILE A 267 -5.19 -11.44 -14.60
CA ILE A 267 -5.13 -11.39 -13.14
C ILE A 267 -4.27 -12.55 -12.65
N MET A 268 -3.15 -12.25 -11.99
CA MET A 268 -2.34 -13.27 -11.32
C MET A 268 -3.11 -13.78 -10.11
N ASN A 269 -3.49 -15.06 -10.11
CA ASN A 269 -4.14 -15.68 -8.97
C ASN A 269 -3.10 -15.97 -7.86
N GLY A 270 -2.92 -15.02 -6.95
CA GLY A 270 -1.97 -15.14 -5.83
C GLY A 270 -2.42 -16.06 -4.69
N GLU A 271 -3.63 -16.63 -4.77
CA GLU A 271 -4.24 -17.35 -3.64
C GLU A 271 -4.21 -18.88 -3.83
N ASP A 272 -3.68 -19.40 -4.94
CA ASP A 272 -3.54 -20.84 -5.14
C ASP A 272 -2.40 -21.40 -4.27
N LYS A 273 -2.79 -22.13 -3.22
CA LYS A 273 -1.88 -22.71 -2.21
C LYS A 273 -1.01 -23.86 -2.73
N ARG A 274 -1.20 -24.31 -3.97
CA ARG A 274 -0.54 -25.49 -4.53
C ARG A 274 0.78 -25.20 -5.25
N GLU A 275 1.24 -23.95 -5.28
CA GLU A 275 2.33 -23.51 -6.17
C GLU A 275 3.50 -22.79 -5.45
N ILE A 276 4.63 -22.69 -6.16
CA ILE A 276 5.95 -22.20 -5.68
C ILE A 276 5.92 -20.79 -5.04
N PHE A 277 4.89 -19.99 -5.32
CA PHE A 277 4.71 -18.62 -4.80
C PHE A 277 3.54 -18.46 -3.81
N ALA A 278 3.07 -19.56 -3.19
CA ALA A 278 1.91 -19.60 -2.29
C ALA A 278 2.11 -18.88 -0.93
N VAL A 279 2.43 -17.59 -0.96
CA VAL A 279 2.26 -16.72 0.20
C VAL A 279 0.86 -16.10 0.19
N PRO A 280 0.25 -15.80 1.35
CA PRO A 280 -1.02 -15.07 1.38
C PRO A 280 -0.91 -13.75 0.62
N ALA A 281 -1.87 -13.49 -0.27
CA ALA A 281 -1.98 -12.18 -0.89
C ALA A 281 -2.27 -11.12 0.19
N CYS A 282 -1.71 -9.92 0.01
CA CYS A 282 -2.11 -8.72 0.74
C CYS A 282 -1.99 -8.84 2.28
N GLU A 283 -0.82 -9.28 2.78
CA GLU A 283 -0.54 -9.46 4.22
C GLU A 283 -0.97 -8.29 5.12
N PHE A 284 -0.75 -7.04 4.68
CA PHE A 284 -1.15 -5.84 5.43
C PHE A 284 -2.63 -5.48 5.25
N GLY A 285 -3.25 -5.86 4.13
CA GLY A 285 -4.66 -5.58 3.80
C GLY A 285 -5.03 -4.11 3.57
N ILE A 286 -4.12 -3.17 3.79
CA ILE A 286 -4.26 -1.74 3.47
C ILE A 286 -3.11 -1.28 2.57
N GLU A 287 -3.26 -0.15 1.89
CA GLU A 287 -2.25 0.36 0.97
C GLU A 287 -0.96 0.84 1.69
N SER A 288 0.11 1.00 0.90
CA SER A 288 1.41 1.49 1.36
C SER A 288 1.34 2.87 2.01
N THR A 289 2.25 3.11 2.95
CA THR A 289 2.57 4.47 3.41
C THR A 289 3.20 5.22 2.24
N VAL A 290 2.75 6.45 1.97
CA VAL A 290 3.29 7.30 0.90
C VAL A 290 3.98 8.49 1.52
N VAL A 291 5.25 8.67 1.18
CA VAL A 291 6.07 9.79 1.62
C VAL A 291 6.61 10.56 0.44
N LYS A 292 6.64 11.89 0.52
CA LYS A 292 7.29 12.77 -0.46
C LYS A 292 8.58 13.32 0.14
N ILE A 293 9.66 13.18 -0.61
CA ILE A 293 10.89 13.95 -0.35
C ILE A 293 10.65 15.34 -0.92
N ASN A 294 10.72 16.37 -0.07
CA ASN A 294 10.49 17.75 -0.53
C ASN A 294 11.60 18.20 -1.49
N GLU A 295 11.39 19.35 -2.13
CA GLU A 295 12.27 19.93 -3.14
C GLU A 295 13.69 20.20 -2.60
N SER A 296 13.81 20.49 -1.30
CA SER A 296 15.11 20.68 -0.64
C SER A 296 15.85 19.38 -0.33
N GLY A 297 15.15 18.24 -0.30
CA GLY A 297 15.69 16.96 0.14
C GLY A 297 15.83 16.80 1.66
N ARG A 298 15.38 17.78 2.46
CA ARG A 298 15.56 17.82 3.92
C ARG A 298 14.33 17.50 4.74
N GLU A 299 13.17 17.43 4.10
CA GLU A 299 11.92 17.12 4.77
C GLU A 299 11.25 15.93 4.10
N LEU A 300 10.75 15.01 4.93
CA LEU A 300 9.93 13.91 4.53
C LEU A 300 8.47 14.20 4.89
N ILE A 301 7.63 14.29 3.89
CA ILE A 301 6.21 14.62 4.04
C ILE A 301 5.39 13.34 3.89
N VAL A 302 4.72 12.88 4.95
CA VAL A 302 3.79 11.74 4.88
C VAL A 302 2.49 12.20 4.22
N LEU A 303 2.27 11.77 2.98
CA LEU A 303 1.08 12.10 2.17
C LEU A 303 -0.06 11.10 2.40
N ARG A 304 0.27 9.85 2.76
CA ARG A 304 -0.72 8.82 3.10
C ARG A 304 -0.18 7.90 4.17
N ARG A 305 -0.95 7.70 5.24
CA ARG A 305 -0.64 6.70 6.28
C ARG A 305 -0.95 5.29 5.77
N GLY A 306 -0.12 4.33 6.15
CA GLY A 306 -0.23 2.92 5.80
C GLY A 306 0.52 2.07 6.82
N ALA A 307 1.05 0.92 6.40
CA ALA A 307 1.69 -0.04 7.30
C ALA A 307 3.00 0.44 7.96
N ILE A 308 3.71 1.38 7.32
CA ILE A 308 4.93 1.98 7.87
C ILE A 308 4.54 3.22 8.67
N THR A 309 4.84 3.22 9.97
CA THR A 309 4.41 4.28 10.89
C THR A 309 5.34 5.50 10.86
N LYS A 310 4.89 6.62 11.42
CA LYS A 310 5.70 7.84 11.50
C LYS A 310 6.94 7.61 12.34
N THR A 311 6.79 6.96 13.50
CA THR A 311 7.92 6.62 14.37
C THR A 311 8.96 5.77 13.65
N GLN A 312 8.54 4.78 12.84
CA GLN A 312 9.47 3.98 12.05
C GLN A 312 10.25 4.83 11.04
N LEU A 313 9.58 5.78 10.38
CA LEU A 313 10.24 6.72 9.45
C LEU A 313 11.25 7.60 10.17
N GLU A 314 10.88 8.18 11.32
CA GLU A 314 11.76 9.01 12.18
C GLU A 314 13.00 8.22 12.63
N GLU A 315 12.83 6.97 13.05
CA GLU A 315 13.96 6.10 13.41
C GLU A 315 14.88 5.78 12.23
N ALA A 316 14.29 5.57 11.05
CA ALA A 316 15.07 5.25 9.85
C ALA A 316 15.96 6.43 9.46
N VAL A 317 15.45 7.66 9.50
CA VAL A 317 16.21 8.87 9.19
C VAL A 317 17.24 9.24 10.26
N ALA A 318 16.99 8.91 11.54
CA ALA A 318 17.89 9.23 12.65
C ALA A 318 19.13 8.31 12.75
N LYS A 319 19.04 7.06 12.29
CA LYS A 319 20.11 6.05 12.45
C LYS A 319 21.23 6.23 11.40
N LYS A 320 22.50 6.25 11.85
CA LYS A 320 23.69 6.19 10.96
C LYS A 320 23.73 4.89 10.15
N SER A 321 23.76 4.96 8.81
CA SER A 321 24.02 3.76 7.99
C SER A 321 25.51 3.42 8.05
N GLY A 322 25.85 2.22 8.55
CA GLY A 322 27.24 1.79 8.76
C GLY A 322 28.01 1.42 7.49
N LYS A 323 27.46 1.69 6.29
CA LYS A 323 28.01 1.24 4.99
C LYS A 323 28.42 2.36 4.01
N MET A 324 28.34 3.64 4.38
CA MET A 324 28.80 4.73 3.51
C MET A 324 30.32 4.93 3.66
N ARG A 325 31.07 4.90 2.57
CA ARG A 325 32.53 5.00 2.55
C ARG A 325 32.95 6.20 1.70
N GLY A 326 33.24 7.33 2.35
CA GLY A 326 33.92 8.46 1.72
C GLY A 326 33.73 9.80 2.44
N ALA A 327 34.77 10.64 2.49
CA ALA A 327 34.74 11.93 3.18
C ALA A 327 33.70 12.94 2.64
N LYS A 328 33.33 12.84 1.34
CA LYS A 328 32.28 13.67 0.73
C LYS A 328 30.86 13.20 1.10
N GLU A 329 30.68 11.91 1.37
CA GLU A 329 29.41 11.29 1.74
C GLU A 329 29.14 11.41 3.25
N GLU A 330 30.19 11.43 4.07
CA GLU A 330 30.13 11.72 5.51
C GLU A 330 29.61 13.14 5.79
N ALA A 331 29.93 14.11 4.93
CA ALA A 331 29.43 15.49 5.02
C ALA A 331 27.93 15.60 4.74
N VAL A 332 27.43 14.84 3.76
CA VAL A 332 25.97 14.68 3.55
C VAL A 332 25.37 14.09 4.82
N PHE A 333 25.98 13.06 5.40
CA PHE A 333 25.51 12.41 6.63
C PHE A 333 25.42 13.35 7.85
N GLU A 334 26.38 14.25 8.06
CA GLU A 334 26.26 15.24 9.15
C GLU A 334 25.15 16.28 8.88
N ALA A 335 24.79 16.53 7.61
CA ALA A 335 23.60 17.33 7.26
C ALA A 335 22.27 16.56 7.48
N ILE A 336 22.28 15.22 7.41
CA ILE A 336 21.11 14.33 7.63
C ILE A 336 20.52 14.47 9.04
N ARG A 337 21.32 14.88 10.04
CA ARG A 337 20.87 15.05 11.44
C ARG A 337 19.71 16.03 11.62
N ASN A 338 19.46 16.90 10.63
CA ASN A 338 18.42 17.92 10.67
C ASN A 338 17.18 17.56 9.84
N TRP A 339 17.04 16.32 9.36
CA TRP A 339 15.85 15.90 8.63
C TRP A 339 14.61 15.85 9.52
N THR A 340 13.49 16.32 8.97
CA THR A 340 12.20 16.36 9.68
C THR A 340 11.16 15.49 8.98
N VAL A 341 10.31 14.83 9.77
CA VAL A 341 9.16 14.05 9.28
C VAL A 341 7.87 14.79 9.64
N THR A 342 7.18 15.29 8.61
CA THR A 342 5.91 16.03 8.75
C THR A 342 4.78 15.16 8.23
N ILE A 343 3.64 15.15 8.93
CA ILE A 343 2.43 14.48 8.44
C ILE A 343 1.49 15.52 7.87
N VAL A 344 1.03 15.29 6.65
CA VAL A 344 -0.09 16.03 6.10
C VAL A 344 -1.36 15.37 6.63
N ASN A 345 -2.06 16.06 7.54
CA ASN A 345 -3.43 15.71 7.82
C ASN A 345 -4.26 16.11 6.59
N THR A 346 -4.74 15.13 5.84
CA THR A 346 -5.59 15.38 4.67
C THR A 346 -6.84 16.20 5.03
N HIS A 347 -7.28 16.16 6.29
CA HIS A 347 -8.36 16.99 6.83
C HIS A 347 -8.03 18.50 6.83
N ASP A 348 -6.80 18.87 7.22
CA ASP A 348 -6.37 20.28 7.33
C ASP A 348 -6.10 20.91 5.96
N GLU A 349 -5.59 20.13 5.00
CA GLU A 349 -5.42 20.59 3.62
C GLU A 349 -6.75 20.74 2.88
N MET A 350 -7.73 19.86 3.14
CA MET A 350 -9.08 19.96 2.58
C MET A 350 -9.77 21.24 3.02
N LYS A 351 -9.70 21.61 4.31
CA LYS A 351 -10.19 22.91 4.79
C LYS A 351 -9.53 24.07 4.07
N ARG A 352 -8.21 24.04 3.88
CA ARG A 352 -7.50 25.10 3.14
C ARG A 352 -7.86 25.15 1.65
N ALA A 353 -8.15 24.01 1.03
CA ALA A 353 -8.57 23.93 -0.37
C ALA A 353 -10.00 24.45 -0.55
N GLU A 354 -10.94 24.06 0.31
CA GLU A 354 -12.32 24.57 0.32
C GLU A 354 -12.36 26.08 0.60
N THR A 355 -11.56 26.57 1.56
CA THR A 355 -11.45 28.01 1.86
C THR A 355 -10.92 28.80 0.65
N LYS A 356 -9.93 28.25 -0.07
CA LYS A 356 -9.40 28.88 -1.30
C LYS A 356 -10.40 28.88 -2.46
N GLU A 357 -11.23 27.84 -2.57
CA GLU A 357 -12.26 27.76 -3.60
C GLU A 357 -13.42 28.75 -3.34
N LEU A 358 -13.80 28.91 -2.06
CA LEU A 358 -14.74 29.93 -1.59
C LEU A 358 -14.24 31.38 -1.82
N ASP A 359 -12.97 31.66 -1.57
CA ASP A 359 -12.35 32.98 -1.82
C ASP A 359 -12.23 33.30 -3.32
N SER A 360 -12.02 32.28 -4.16
CA SER A 360 -11.99 32.44 -5.62
C SER A 360 -13.37 32.74 -6.22
N ASN A 361 -14.44 32.23 -5.58
CA ASN A 361 -15.82 32.46 -5.99
C ASN A 361 -16.41 33.78 -5.44
N SER A 362 -15.94 34.27 -4.29
CA SER A 362 -16.32 35.60 -3.78
C SER A 362 -15.76 36.74 -4.66
N SER A 363 -14.60 36.50 -5.28
CA SER A 363 -13.89 37.47 -6.12
C SER A 363 -14.41 37.57 -7.57
N ARG A 364 -15.31 36.66 -8.01
CA ARG A 364 -15.87 36.65 -9.39
C ARG A 364 -17.13 37.48 -9.59
N LYS A 365 -17.69 38.11 -8.54
CA LYS A 365 -18.87 38.99 -8.64
C LYS A 365 -18.46 40.44 -8.90
N ARG A 366 -17.95 40.74 -10.12
CA ARG A 366 -18.02 42.05 -10.83
C ARG A 366 -16.97 42.10 -11.94
N ARG A 367 -17.32 41.62 -13.13
CA ARG A 367 -16.80 42.14 -14.40
C ARG A 367 -17.76 41.71 -15.51
N LYS A 368 -18.52 42.69 -16.02
CA LYS A 368 -19.27 42.57 -17.28
C LYS A 368 -18.24 42.48 -18.40
N VAL A 369 -18.33 41.47 -19.27
CA VAL A 369 -17.54 41.38 -20.50
C VAL A 369 -18.49 41.11 -21.66
N ASP A 370 -18.34 41.91 -22.71
CA ASP A 370 -19.13 41.89 -23.95
C ASP A 370 -18.88 40.62 -24.79
N PRO A 371 -19.86 40.15 -25.58
CA PRO A 371 -19.76 38.88 -26.29
C PRO A 371 -19.31 39.08 -27.75
N ALA A 372 -17.99 39.07 -28.00
CA ALA A 372 -17.45 38.85 -29.35
C ALA A 372 -15.93 38.56 -29.33
N ALA A 373 -15.54 37.32 -29.03
CA ALA A 373 -14.31 36.68 -29.52
C ALA A 373 -14.27 35.24 -29.00
N ALA A 374 -14.59 34.27 -29.86
CA ALA A 374 -14.29 32.88 -29.62
C ALA A 374 -12.81 32.63 -29.95
N GLN A 375 -11.97 32.58 -28.92
CA GLN A 375 -10.64 31.97 -28.95
C GLN A 375 -10.46 31.17 -27.65
N ASP A 376 -9.75 30.06 -27.78
CA ASP A 376 -9.63 28.94 -26.82
C ASP A 376 -9.53 29.35 -25.34
N PRO A 377 -10.19 28.62 -24.42
CA PRO A 377 -10.10 28.93 -23.00
C PRO A 377 -8.67 28.65 -22.49
N PRO A 378 -8.10 29.55 -21.65
CA PRO A 378 -6.78 29.33 -21.08
C PRO A 378 -6.82 28.16 -20.09
N ALA A 379 -5.77 27.33 -20.12
CA ALA A 379 -5.55 26.23 -19.20
C ALA A 379 -5.39 26.74 -17.75
N SER A 380 -6.49 26.90 -17.02
CA SER A 380 -6.44 26.84 -15.56
C SER A 380 -6.51 25.38 -15.13
N ALA A 381 -5.36 24.70 -15.17
CA ALA A 381 -5.23 23.35 -14.63
C ALA A 381 -5.48 23.40 -13.12
N ALA A 382 -6.53 22.74 -12.64
CA ALA A 382 -6.59 22.33 -11.25
C ALA A 382 -5.32 21.52 -10.96
N ALA A 383 -4.54 21.92 -9.96
CA ALA A 383 -3.29 21.24 -9.62
C ALA A 383 -3.58 19.76 -9.31
N GLY A 384 -2.95 18.84 -10.06
CA GLY A 384 -3.08 17.40 -9.82
C GLY A 384 -2.54 17.01 -8.44
N HIS A 385 -3.05 15.91 -7.90
CA HIS A 385 -2.56 15.38 -6.62
C HIS A 385 -1.14 14.82 -6.77
N VAL A 386 -0.36 14.85 -5.68
CA VAL A 386 1.03 14.36 -5.67
C VAL A 386 1.09 12.89 -5.21
N ALA A 387 0.03 12.37 -4.59
CA ALA A 387 -0.10 10.97 -4.22
C ALA A 387 -1.54 10.44 -4.40
N PRO A 388 -1.70 9.11 -4.63
CA PRO A 388 -3.01 8.49 -4.62
C PRO A 388 -3.72 8.55 -3.26
N GLY A 389 -5.05 8.57 -3.29
CA GLY A 389 -5.87 8.41 -2.09
C GLY A 389 -6.01 9.67 -1.25
N GLN A 390 -5.79 10.85 -1.84
CA GLN A 390 -5.97 12.14 -1.16
C GLN A 390 -7.46 12.59 -1.13
N LEU A 391 -8.36 11.99 -1.93
CA LEU A 391 -9.79 12.35 -1.94
C LEU A 391 -10.59 11.64 -0.82
N LEU A 392 -11.68 12.27 -0.36
CA LEU A 392 -12.49 11.79 0.77
C LEU A 392 -13.32 10.53 0.43
N THR A 393 -13.74 10.38 -0.83
CA THR A 393 -14.69 9.35 -1.30
C THR A 393 -14.01 8.03 -1.72
N HIS A 394 -13.12 7.51 -0.89
CA HIS A 394 -12.44 6.25 -1.17
C HIS A 394 -12.86 5.15 -0.19
N TYR A 395 -13.06 3.94 -0.73
CA TYR A 395 -13.24 2.69 0.01
C TYR A 395 -14.64 2.44 0.58
N ALA A 396 -15.68 3.05 0.02
CA ALA A 396 -17.05 2.70 0.40
C ALA A 396 -17.50 1.40 -0.33
N PRO A 397 -18.19 0.47 0.37
CA PRO A 397 -18.82 -0.67 -0.28
C PRO A 397 -19.97 -0.23 -1.19
N ASP A 398 -20.16 -0.94 -2.31
CA ASP A 398 -21.15 -0.57 -3.32
C ASP A 398 -22.58 -0.62 -2.78
N GLY A 399 -23.33 0.46 -2.99
CA GLY A 399 -24.76 0.53 -2.68
C GLY A 399 -25.11 0.51 -1.19
N MET A 400 -24.15 0.73 -0.28
CA MET A 400 -24.37 0.75 1.15
C MET A 400 -23.77 2.00 1.80
N GLU A 401 -24.46 2.58 2.78
CA GLU A 401 -23.90 3.69 3.55
C GLU A 401 -23.06 3.17 4.71
N CYS A 402 -21.80 3.59 4.82
CA CYS A 402 -20.94 3.24 5.93
C CYS A 402 -20.90 4.38 6.98
N TYR A 403 -20.92 4.01 8.25
CA TYR A 403 -20.84 4.93 9.38
C TYR A 403 -19.79 4.46 10.37
N LEU A 404 -18.92 5.37 10.82
CA LEU A 404 -18.07 5.14 11.96
C LEU A 404 -18.88 5.25 13.24
N VAL A 405 -18.74 4.28 14.13
CA VAL A 405 -19.52 4.20 15.35
C VAL A 405 -18.60 4.35 16.56
N ARG A 406 -18.88 5.37 17.37
CA ARG A 406 -18.15 5.68 18.60
C ARG A 406 -19.01 5.33 19.81
N PRO A 407 -18.55 4.43 20.70
CA PRO A 407 -19.23 4.19 21.97
C PRO A 407 -19.20 5.45 22.85
N SER A 408 -20.31 5.81 23.49
CA SER A 408 -20.31 6.83 24.54
C SER A 408 -19.58 6.33 25.80
N GLY A 409 -18.90 7.24 26.52
CA GLY A 409 -18.16 6.95 27.75
C GLY A 409 -16.63 6.87 27.60
N LEU A 410 -16.09 6.83 26.37
CA LEU A 410 -14.65 7.06 26.15
C LEU A 410 -14.39 8.57 26.30
N ASN A 411 -13.61 8.97 27.31
CA ASN A 411 -13.16 10.37 27.47
C ASN A 411 -12.50 10.83 26.16
N LEU A 412 -13.25 11.59 25.37
CA LEU A 412 -12.73 12.32 24.24
C LEU A 412 -12.16 13.61 24.84
N ASP A 413 -10.83 13.76 24.83
CA ASP A 413 -10.22 15.02 25.22
C ASP A 413 -10.86 16.12 24.37
N ALA A 414 -11.36 17.16 25.05
CA ALA A 414 -12.17 18.23 24.47
C ALA A 414 -11.46 18.95 23.29
N ASP A 415 -10.13 18.84 23.20
CA ASP A 415 -9.31 19.40 22.13
C ASP A 415 -9.32 18.58 20.81
N SER A 416 -10.00 17.42 20.78
CA SER A 416 -10.14 16.57 19.58
C SER A 416 -11.53 16.63 18.92
N LEU A 417 -12.44 17.43 19.49
CA LEU A 417 -13.85 17.48 19.09
C LEU A 417 -14.19 18.56 18.05
N ASP A 418 -13.25 19.40 17.64
CA ASP A 418 -13.57 20.55 16.77
C ASP A 418 -13.66 20.23 15.26
N ASP A 419 -13.23 19.04 14.80
CA ASP A 419 -12.83 18.91 13.39
C ASP A 419 -13.46 17.78 12.55
N VAL A 420 -14.56 17.18 12.99
CA VAL A 420 -15.31 16.24 12.14
C VAL A 420 -16.79 16.58 12.19
N ASN A 421 -17.39 16.69 10.99
CA ASN A 421 -18.81 16.88 10.71
C ASN A 421 -19.68 15.96 11.60
N THR A 422 -20.01 16.41 12.82
CA THR A 422 -20.73 15.69 13.87
C THR A 422 -22.22 15.71 13.55
N ASN A 423 -22.57 15.21 12.36
CA ASN A 423 -23.88 15.50 11.78
C ASN A 423 -25.01 14.56 12.21
N GLN A 424 -24.81 13.61 13.13
CA GLN A 424 -25.91 12.80 13.65
C GLN A 424 -25.57 12.09 14.96
N ARG A 425 -26.15 12.55 16.08
CA ARG A 425 -26.36 11.71 17.26
C ARG A 425 -27.57 10.82 16.97
N LEU A 426 -27.36 9.51 16.91
CA LEU A 426 -28.42 8.53 16.65
C LEU A 426 -28.34 7.47 17.74
N ASP A 427 -29.47 7.14 18.35
CA ASP A 427 -29.56 5.93 19.18
C ASP A 427 -29.40 4.66 18.33
N CYS A 428 -29.10 3.52 18.97
CA CYS A 428 -28.87 2.23 18.31
C CYS A 428 -30.01 1.84 17.36
N VAL A 429 -31.26 2.09 17.76
CA VAL A 429 -32.46 1.73 17.00
C VAL A 429 -32.56 2.56 15.72
N THR A 430 -32.23 3.84 15.80
CA THR A 430 -32.22 4.77 14.68
C THR A 430 -31.03 4.53 13.74
N ALA A 431 -29.90 4.06 14.28
CA ALA A 431 -28.76 3.61 13.48
C ALA A 431 -29.09 2.36 12.64
N LEU A 432 -29.89 1.45 13.19
CA LEU A 432 -30.28 0.18 12.56
C LEU A 432 -31.47 0.28 11.58
N GLN A 433 -32.21 1.39 11.54
CA GLN A 433 -33.45 1.66 10.76
C GLN A 433 -33.82 0.69 9.62
N THR A 434 -32.94 0.47 8.65
CA THR A 434 -33.18 -0.30 7.41
C THR A 434 -32.52 -1.68 7.39
N GLY A 435 -32.06 -2.17 8.55
CA GLY A 435 -31.14 -3.30 8.66
C GLY A 435 -29.69 -2.84 8.41
N ALA A 436 -28.77 -3.35 9.22
CA ALA A 436 -27.36 -3.07 9.10
C ALA A 436 -26.51 -4.33 9.24
N VAL A 437 -25.32 -4.29 8.66
CA VAL A 437 -24.26 -5.22 9.04
C VAL A 437 -23.25 -4.51 9.91
N VAL A 438 -22.74 -5.22 10.91
CA VAL A 438 -21.82 -4.67 11.90
C VAL A 438 -20.42 -5.19 11.65
N ILE A 439 -19.46 -4.27 11.56
CA ILE A 439 -18.03 -4.54 11.51
C ILE A 439 -17.41 -3.96 12.77
N ASP A 440 -17.19 -4.82 13.76
CA ASP A 440 -16.70 -4.46 15.09
C ASP A 440 -15.16 -4.51 15.17
N PHE A 441 -14.62 -4.05 16.28
CA PHE A 441 -13.24 -4.20 16.69
C PHE A 441 -13.16 -4.42 18.20
N ALA A 442 -12.56 -5.54 18.63
CA ALA A 442 -12.43 -5.93 20.04
C ALA A 442 -13.78 -6.08 20.79
N GLY A 443 -14.84 -6.41 20.04
CA GLY A 443 -16.20 -6.60 20.55
C GLY A 443 -16.82 -5.36 21.18
N GLU A 444 -16.36 -4.15 20.86
CA GLU A 444 -16.86 -2.91 21.50
C GLU A 444 -18.31 -2.59 21.13
N LEU A 445 -18.72 -2.85 19.89
CA LEU A 445 -20.11 -2.68 19.46
C LEU A 445 -21.00 -3.82 20.00
N ALA A 446 -20.48 -5.05 20.03
CA ALA A 446 -21.17 -6.19 20.65
C ALA A 446 -21.48 -5.94 22.14
N LYS A 447 -20.54 -5.34 22.90
CA LYS A 447 -20.78 -4.92 24.31
C LYS A 447 -21.90 -3.89 24.46
N LYS A 448 -22.24 -3.16 23.39
CA LYS A 448 -23.36 -2.22 23.31
C LYS A 448 -24.62 -2.85 22.70
N GLY A 449 -24.64 -4.17 22.54
CA GLY A 449 -25.74 -4.96 22.03
C GLY A 449 -25.82 -5.07 20.51
N LEU A 450 -24.89 -4.49 19.76
CA LEU A 450 -24.87 -4.55 18.28
C LEU A 450 -24.16 -5.81 17.77
N ASP A 451 -24.71 -6.97 18.10
CA ASP A 451 -24.25 -8.29 17.62
C ASP A 451 -25.38 -9.08 16.94
N GLU A 452 -25.11 -10.33 16.56
CA GLU A 452 -26.07 -11.22 15.90
C GLU A 452 -27.30 -11.52 16.78
N ASP A 453 -27.19 -11.36 18.09
CA ASP A 453 -28.25 -11.61 19.06
C ASP A 453 -29.09 -10.34 19.34
N HIS A 454 -28.87 -9.23 18.62
CA HIS A 454 -29.58 -7.97 18.84
C HIS A 454 -31.12 -8.17 18.70
N PRO A 455 -31.92 -7.79 19.71
CA PRO A 455 -33.33 -8.18 19.84
C PRO A 455 -34.26 -7.65 18.74
N SER A 456 -33.87 -6.61 18.01
CA SER A 456 -34.64 -6.09 16.87
C SER A 456 -34.57 -6.96 15.61
N GLY A 457 -33.59 -7.88 15.51
CA GLY A 457 -33.30 -8.62 14.27
C GLY A 457 -32.80 -7.76 13.11
N LEU A 458 -32.46 -6.48 13.37
CA LEU A 458 -31.97 -5.54 12.35
C LEU A 458 -30.46 -5.58 12.16
N VAL A 459 -29.72 -6.28 13.03
CA VAL A 459 -28.33 -6.66 12.74
C VAL A 459 -28.39 -7.91 11.87
N LEU A 460 -28.13 -7.75 10.58
CA LEU A 460 -28.28 -8.84 9.61
C LEU A 460 -27.11 -9.82 9.64
N ASP A 461 -25.92 -9.32 9.97
CA ASP A 461 -24.70 -10.10 10.12
C ASP A 461 -23.65 -9.27 10.87
N TYR A 462 -22.66 -9.96 11.45
CA TYR A 462 -21.64 -9.39 12.31
C TYR A 462 -20.25 -9.96 11.96
N LYS A 463 -19.24 -9.09 11.97
CA LYS A 463 -17.84 -9.50 11.94
C LYS A 463 -17.00 -8.63 12.84
N ASP A 464 -16.07 -9.24 13.56
CA ASP A 464 -15.05 -8.51 14.32
C ASP A 464 -13.73 -8.51 13.55
N LEU A 465 -13.21 -7.32 13.26
CA LEU A 465 -11.94 -7.10 12.57
C LEU A 465 -10.76 -7.70 13.33
N SER A 466 -10.79 -7.67 14.65
CA SER A 466 -9.84 -8.34 15.52
C SER A 466 -10.46 -8.53 16.91
N PRO A 467 -10.96 -9.72 17.24
CA PRO A 467 -11.53 -10.01 18.56
C PRO A 467 -10.56 -9.77 19.73
N ARG A 468 -9.25 -9.82 19.45
CA ARG A 468 -8.18 -9.58 20.43
C ARG A 468 -7.70 -8.12 20.46
N GLY A 469 -8.27 -7.26 19.60
CA GLY A 469 -7.90 -5.85 19.51
C GLY A 469 -6.52 -5.60 18.92
N ASP A 470 -6.03 -6.46 18.02
CA ASP A 470 -4.79 -6.22 17.26
C ASP A 470 -5.07 -5.36 16.01
N PRO A 471 -4.55 -4.13 15.94
CA PRO A 471 -4.73 -3.25 14.79
C PRO A 471 -4.20 -3.83 13.47
N LYS A 472 -3.17 -4.69 13.50
CA LYS A 472 -2.62 -5.31 12.28
C LYS A 472 -3.56 -6.36 11.71
N GLU A 473 -4.18 -7.16 12.57
CA GLU A 473 -5.24 -8.09 12.18
C GLU A 473 -6.44 -7.32 11.62
N ALA A 474 -6.82 -6.21 12.25
CA ALA A 474 -7.89 -5.36 11.76
C ALA A 474 -7.59 -4.78 10.37
N ALA A 475 -6.36 -4.31 10.12
CA ALA A 475 -5.92 -3.83 8.81
C ALA A 475 -6.06 -4.91 7.72
N LYS A 476 -5.63 -6.14 8.04
CA LYS A 476 -5.71 -7.29 7.13
C LYS A 476 -7.16 -7.63 6.74
N ASN A 477 -8.08 -7.49 7.69
CA ASN A 477 -9.48 -7.88 7.51
C ASN A 477 -10.35 -6.76 6.93
N LEU A 478 -10.01 -5.48 7.15
CA LEU A 478 -10.86 -4.33 6.86
C LEU A 478 -11.49 -4.35 5.46
N PHE A 479 -10.68 -4.36 4.40
CA PHE A 479 -11.21 -4.34 3.04
C PHE A 479 -11.94 -5.63 2.66
N ALA A 480 -11.53 -6.78 3.18
CA ALA A 480 -12.24 -8.02 2.94
C ALA A 480 -13.63 -8.02 3.60
N TYR A 481 -13.78 -7.40 4.77
CA TYR A 481 -15.05 -7.32 5.49
C TYR A 481 -15.95 -6.24 4.89
N LEU A 482 -15.40 -5.10 4.46
CA LEU A 482 -16.16 -4.13 3.67
C LEU A 482 -16.68 -4.76 2.37
N ARG A 483 -15.86 -5.53 1.64
CA ARG A 483 -16.32 -6.28 0.45
C ARG A 483 -17.35 -7.36 0.78
N TRP A 484 -17.20 -8.04 1.91
CA TRP A 484 -18.19 -9.01 2.38
C TRP A 484 -19.54 -8.37 2.65
N SER A 485 -19.58 -7.11 3.14
CA SER A 485 -20.84 -6.42 3.43
C SER A 485 -21.74 -6.28 2.20
N GLU A 486 -21.16 -6.18 1.00
CA GLU A 486 -21.88 -6.02 -0.28
C GLU A 486 -22.84 -7.16 -0.59
N GLN A 487 -22.66 -8.36 -0.02
CA GLN A 487 -23.62 -9.47 -0.17
C GLN A 487 -24.98 -9.20 0.51
N TYR A 488 -25.04 -8.16 1.34
CA TYR A 488 -26.26 -7.67 1.99
C TYR A 488 -26.85 -6.46 1.28
N GLN A 489 -26.29 -6.01 0.16
CA GLN A 489 -26.86 -4.93 -0.65
C GLN A 489 -28.32 -5.26 -1.00
N GLY A 490 -29.20 -4.28 -0.79
CA GLY A 490 -30.66 -4.42 -1.00
C GLY A 490 -31.40 -5.07 0.18
N ARG A 491 -30.70 -5.62 1.18
CA ARG A 491 -31.28 -6.10 2.45
C ARG A 491 -30.88 -5.24 3.65
N ALA A 492 -29.61 -4.84 3.72
CA ALA A 492 -29.12 -3.83 4.65
C ALA A 492 -28.95 -2.50 3.92
N GLY A 493 -29.36 -1.40 4.57
CA GLY A 493 -29.08 -0.05 4.07
C GLY A 493 -27.72 0.48 4.52
N ARG A 494 -27.13 -0.11 5.58
CA ARG A 494 -25.96 0.47 6.26
C ARG A 494 -24.91 -0.57 6.68
N VAL A 495 -23.67 -0.09 6.77
CA VAL A 495 -22.53 -0.74 7.45
C VAL A 495 -22.18 0.10 8.68
N LEU A 496 -22.22 -0.52 9.86
CA LEU A 496 -21.81 0.10 11.12
C LEU A 496 -20.40 -0.37 11.45
N LEU A 497 -19.43 0.54 11.45
CA LEU A 497 -18.01 0.25 11.58
C LEU A 497 -17.46 0.82 12.89
N ALA A 498 -16.89 -0.02 13.75
CA ALA A 498 -16.28 0.43 15.00
C ALA A 498 -15.15 1.43 14.75
N ASP A 499 -15.17 2.58 15.44
CA ASP A 499 -14.11 3.59 15.33
C ASP A 499 -12.85 3.17 16.11
N ILE A 500 -11.96 2.45 15.43
CA ILE A 500 -10.69 1.96 15.99
C ILE A 500 -9.84 3.06 16.61
N ALA A 501 -9.91 4.30 16.11
CA ALA A 501 -9.11 5.41 16.63
C ALA A 501 -9.53 5.80 18.05
N THR A 502 -10.81 5.58 18.40
CA THR A 502 -11.32 5.82 19.75
C THR A 502 -11.01 4.68 20.71
N ILE A 503 -10.95 3.45 20.19
CA ILE A 503 -10.77 2.21 20.96
C ILE A 503 -9.29 1.92 21.23
N CYS A 504 -8.41 2.10 20.24
CA CYS A 504 -6.97 1.80 20.32
C CYS A 504 -6.14 3.07 20.08
N ARG A 505 -5.78 3.79 21.16
CA ARG A 505 -5.05 5.07 21.08
C ARG A 505 -3.52 4.96 21.16
N THR A 506 -2.99 3.80 21.53
CA THR A 506 -1.59 3.65 21.94
C THR A 506 -0.63 3.27 20.82
N SER A 507 -1.14 2.97 19.62
CA SER A 507 -0.34 2.45 18.51
C SER A 507 -0.35 3.40 17.32
N ASP A 508 0.82 3.88 16.89
CA ASP A 508 0.99 4.74 15.70
C ASP A 508 0.51 4.05 14.41
N PHE A 509 0.47 2.72 14.38
CA PHE A 509 -0.09 1.95 13.26
C PHE A 509 -1.59 2.17 13.07
N VAL A 510 -2.34 2.45 14.14
CA VAL A 510 -3.80 2.65 14.09
C VAL A 510 -4.19 3.77 13.13
N GLY A 511 -3.35 4.80 13.02
CA GLY A 511 -3.61 5.92 12.11
C GLY A 511 -3.73 5.50 10.63
N GLY A 512 -3.09 4.41 10.21
CA GLY A 512 -3.22 3.86 8.85
C GLY A 512 -4.59 3.20 8.63
N VAL A 513 -5.07 2.43 9.60
CA VAL A 513 -6.36 1.73 9.54
C VAL A 513 -7.51 2.73 9.69
N ALA A 514 -7.42 3.61 10.69
CA ALA A 514 -8.43 4.62 10.98
C ALA A 514 -8.69 5.55 9.79
N ASP A 515 -7.64 5.97 9.05
CA ASP A 515 -7.82 6.78 7.85
C ASP A 515 -8.68 6.07 6.79
N ARG A 516 -8.51 4.75 6.61
CA ARG A 516 -9.31 3.98 5.66
C ARG A 516 -10.75 3.78 6.13
N MET A 517 -10.95 3.52 7.42
CA MET A 517 -12.28 3.44 8.00
C MET A 517 -13.02 4.77 7.86
N PHE A 518 -12.37 5.89 8.18
CA PHE A 518 -12.93 7.22 8.05
C PHE A 518 -13.35 7.55 6.61
N ARG A 519 -12.50 7.25 5.62
CA ARG A 519 -12.83 7.43 4.20
C ARG A 519 -13.95 6.51 3.73
N SER A 520 -13.98 5.26 4.18
CA SER A 520 -15.09 4.34 3.85
C SER A 520 -16.44 4.87 4.35
N ALA A 521 -16.45 5.51 5.52
CA ALA A 521 -17.62 6.17 6.07
C ALA A 521 -17.89 7.56 5.46
N SER A 522 -17.04 8.05 4.56
CA SER A 522 -17.07 9.43 4.05
C SER A 522 -17.13 10.47 5.18
N GLY A 523 -16.45 10.19 6.29
CA GLY A 523 -16.46 11.00 7.50
C GLY A 523 -17.76 10.99 8.32
N LYS A 524 -18.74 10.15 7.97
CA LYS A 524 -19.99 10.00 8.74
C LYS A 524 -19.68 9.27 10.05
N VAL A 525 -20.04 9.91 11.16
CA VAL A 525 -19.83 9.37 12.50
C VAL A 525 -21.17 9.33 13.25
N ILE A 526 -21.43 8.22 13.93
CA ILE A 526 -22.53 8.02 14.87
C ILE A 526 -21.94 7.91 16.27
N LEU A 527 -22.50 8.67 17.21
CA LEU A 527 -22.27 8.49 18.64
C LEU A 527 -23.35 7.55 19.17
N LEU A 528 -22.97 6.34 19.57
CA LEU A 528 -23.88 5.43 20.27
C LEU A 528 -24.10 5.96 21.68
N THR A 529 -25.32 6.34 22.01
CA THR A 529 -25.75 6.59 23.39
C THR A 529 -26.10 5.27 24.07
N ASP A 530 -25.98 5.21 25.40
CA ASP A 530 -26.36 4.05 26.21
C ASP A 530 -27.84 3.66 26.08
#